data_AF-A0A1J0LYB9-F1
#
_entry.id   AF-A0A1J0LYB9-F1
#
_cell.length_a   1.000
_cell.length_b   1.000
_cell.length_c   1.000
_cell.angle_alpha   90.00
_cell.angle_beta   90.00
_cell.angle_gamma   90.00
#
_symmetry.space_group_name_H-M   'P 1'
#
loop_
_entity.id
_entity.type
_entity.pdbx_description
1 polymer ?
#
loop_
_entity_poly.entity_id
_entity_poly.type
_entity_poly.pdbx_seq_one_letter_code
_entity_poly.pdbx_strand_id
1 'polypeptide(L)'
;MLLSFRLVLVGFGLVLLLAACAGQLGGGGGNGGGGGSNGGGGGSGGGTSSQLTLESVRLTAYEVYQGQDLTLTLTLSSQDGFQGEVEVEVLENGQRVTWLRPSSSQQTISVPSNGEETMTLNVTVSSNAPSGAHDLSVKVAYGNSATQKSVPLTVWTTHQPTVNPDLLRVVYKGGRFLALSAFAGGEPRQDIWVSSDGEQWTRGSVGTLRTMAPEPTSPWDLLAASIRPRMG
;
A
#
# COMPACT_ATOMS: atom_id res chain seq x y z
N MET A 1 -27.99 -1.28 30.85
CA MET A 1 -27.00 -1.95 29.96
C MET A 1 -25.65 -1.29 30.23
N LEU A 2 -24.79 -1.98 30.98
CA LEU A 2 -23.51 -1.43 31.45
C LEU A 2 -22.45 -1.47 30.33
N LEU A 3 -21.75 -0.35 30.14
CA LEU A 3 -20.60 -0.20 29.25
C LEU A 3 -19.45 -1.13 29.69
N SER A 4 -18.88 -1.87 28.73
CA SER A 4 -17.65 -2.63 28.92
C SER A 4 -16.47 -1.82 28.37
N PHE A 5 -15.78 -1.10 29.25
CA PHE A 5 -14.49 -0.47 28.98
C PHE A 5 -13.41 -1.57 29.10
N ARG A 6 -12.79 -1.97 27.98
CA ARG A 6 -11.56 -2.77 28.03
C ARG A 6 -10.36 -1.86 27.85
N LEU A 7 -9.76 -1.52 28.98
CA LEU A 7 -8.41 -0.97 29.13
C LEU A 7 -7.40 -2.01 28.60
N VAL A 8 -6.70 -1.71 27.51
CA VAL A 8 -5.55 -2.52 27.07
C VAL A 8 -4.30 -1.85 27.60
N LEU A 9 -3.63 -2.55 28.52
CA LEU A 9 -2.34 -2.20 29.10
C LEU A 9 -1.28 -2.04 27.98
N VAL A 10 -0.61 -0.89 27.99
CA VAL A 10 0.63 -0.65 27.24
C VAL A 10 1.75 -1.42 27.93
N GLY A 11 2.16 -2.54 27.34
CA GLY A 11 3.36 -3.29 27.73
C GLY A 11 4.58 -2.74 27.02
N PHE A 12 5.25 -1.76 27.63
CA PHE A 12 6.56 -1.27 27.21
C PHE A 12 7.62 -2.32 27.60
N GLY A 13 8.05 -3.15 26.66
CA GLY A 13 9.10 -4.15 26.84
C GLY A 13 10.37 -3.75 26.09
N LEU A 14 11.15 -2.85 26.70
CA LEU A 14 12.50 -2.48 26.31
C LEU A 14 13.43 -3.70 26.38
N VAL A 15 13.89 -4.23 25.24
CA VAL A 15 14.96 -5.24 25.21
C VAL A 15 16.28 -4.53 24.94
N LEU A 16 17.07 -4.37 26.00
CA LEU A 16 18.43 -3.85 25.99
C LEU A 16 19.38 -5.01 25.66
N LEU A 17 19.98 -5.01 24.47
CA LEU A 17 21.00 -6.01 24.09
C LEU A 17 22.38 -5.48 24.49
N LEU A 18 22.91 -5.92 25.64
CA LEU A 18 24.33 -5.77 25.98
C LEU A 18 25.14 -6.90 25.34
N ALA A 19 25.90 -6.59 24.30
CA ALA A 19 27.03 -7.40 23.86
C ALA A 19 28.31 -6.87 24.53
N ALA A 20 28.69 -7.48 25.65
CA ALA A 20 30.02 -7.30 26.24
C ALA A 20 30.96 -8.36 25.67
N CYS A 21 31.78 -8.00 24.70
CA CYS A 21 32.88 -8.85 24.24
C CYS A 21 34.04 -8.75 25.25
N ALA A 22 34.30 -9.86 25.94
CA ALA A 22 35.50 -10.07 26.74
C ALA A 22 36.69 -10.32 25.81
N GLY A 23 37.67 -9.41 25.80
CA GLY A 23 38.98 -9.61 25.18
C GLY A 23 40.01 -9.99 26.24
N GLN A 24 40.35 -11.27 26.31
CA GLN A 24 41.35 -11.84 27.21
C GLN A 24 42.77 -11.64 26.64
N LEU A 25 43.66 -11.12 27.48
CA LEU A 25 45.08 -10.88 27.20
C LEU A 25 45.93 -12.14 27.46
N GLY A 26 46.95 -12.34 26.61
CA GLY A 26 48.16 -13.14 26.86
C GLY A 26 48.00 -14.64 26.60
N GLY A 27 48.94 -15.38 26.00
CA GLY A 27 50.34 -15.15 25.65
C GLY A 27 51.07 -16.50 25.68
N GLY A 28 52.05 -16.70 24.78
CA GLY A 28 52.94 -17.88 24.71
C GLY A 28 52.48 -18.93 23.68
N GLY A 29 53.29 -19.41 22.72
CA GLY A 29 54.74 -19.52 22.65
C GLY A 29 55.07 -21.00 22.44
N GLY A 30 55.40 -21.43 21.22
CA GLY A 30 55.74 -22.82 20.93
C GLY A 30 56.13 -23.06 19.46
N ASN A 31 57.42 -23.31 19.24
CA ASN A 31 58.05 -23.63 17.96
C ASN A 31 57.96 -25.13 17.63
N GLY A 32 58.05 -25.44 16.33
CA GLY A 32 58.27 -26.80 15.76
C GLY A 32 57.06 -27.26 14.97
N GLY A 33 57.11 -27.66 13.71
CA GLY A 33 58.20 -28.17 12.87
C GLY A 33 57.57 -29.30 12.04
N GLY A 34 57.82 -29.33 10.72
CA GLY A 34 57.40 -30.44 9.86
C GLY A 34 56.78 -30.00 8.55
N GLY A 35 57.59 -30.00 7.49
CA GLY A 35 57.14 -29.85 6.12
C GLY A 35 56.35 -31.06 5.65
N GLY A 36 55.31 -30.79 4.88
CA GLY A 36 54.50 -31.77 4.16
C GLY A 36 53.76 -31.04 3.05
N SER A 37 54.28 -31.17 1.83
CA SER A 37 53.73 -30.63 0.59
C SER A 37 52.54 -31.48 0.08
N ASN A 38 51.78 -30.85 -0.82
CA ASN A 38 50.62 -31.32 -1.61
C ASN A 38 49.30 -30.83 -0.97
N GLY A 39 48.64 -29.81 -1.49
CA GLY A 39 48.27 -29.64 -2.90
C GLY A 39 46.78 -29.95 -3.01
N GLY A 40 45.94 -28.91 -3.06
CA GLY A 40 44.49 -29.06 -3.13
C GLY A 40 43.81 -27.71 -3.03
N GLY A 41 43.40 -27.20 -4.19
CA GLY A 41 42.87 -25.86 -4.44
C GLY A 41 42.07 -25.22 -3.32
N GLY A 42 42.51 -24.02 -2.95
CA GLY A 42 41.62 -23.00 -2.42
C GLY A 42 40.56 -22.69 -3.46
N GLY A 43 39.44 -23.40 -3.39
CA GLY A 43 38.16 -22.86 -3.80
C GLY A 43 37.75 -21.84 -2.74
N SER A 44 38.36 -20.66 -2.79
CA SER A 44 37.69 -19.47 -2.27
C SER A 44 36.42 -19.37 -3.10
N GLY A 45 35.31 -19.92 -2.59
CA GLY A 45 34.00 -19.59 -3.08
C GLY A 45 33.91 -18.09 -2.97
N GLY A 46 34.25 -17.39 -4.05
CA GLY A 46 33.90 -16.00 -4.23
C GLY A 46 32.43 -15.99 -3.91
N GLY A 47 32.08 -15.33 -2.81
CA GLY A 47 30.70 -15.26 -2.37
C GLY A 47 29.92 -14.80 -3.58
N THR A 48 29.17 -15.72 -4.20
CA THR A 48 28.23 -15.37 -5.24
C THR A 48 27.38 -14.33 -4.56
N SER A 49 27.47 -13.09 -5.03
CA SER A 49 26.56 -12.07 -4.57
C SER A 49 25.21 -12.59 -5.04
N SER A 50 24.48 -13.26 -4.15
CA SER A 50 23.15 -13.79 -4.43
C SER A 50 22.23 -12.59 -4.62
N GLN A 51 22.37 -11.97 -5.79
CA GLN A 51 21.71 -10.73 -6.14
C GLN A 51 20.30 -11.08 -6.57
N LEU A 52 19.33 -10.61 -5.79
CA LEU A 52 17.93 -10.66 -6.17
C LEU A 52 17.61 -9.48 -7.09
N THR A 53 16.82 -9.77 -8.12
CA THR A 53 16.18 -8.77 -8.96
C THR A 53 14.68 -8.86 -8.78
N LEU A 54 14.02 -7.72 -8.59
CA LEU A 54 12.55 -7.65 -8.51
C LEU A 54 11.97 -7.49 -9.91
N GLU A 55 11.59 -8.62 -10.50
CA GLU A 55 11.09 -8.70 -11.87
C GLU A 55 9.69 -8.12 -12.02
N SER A 56 8.81 -8.32 -11.02
CA SER A 56 7.46 -7.78 -11.10
C SER A 56 6.85 -7.49 -9.74
N VAL A 57 5.95 -6.50 -9.74
CA VAL A 57 5.10 -6.13 -8.61
C VAL A 57 3.69 -5.99 -9.15
N ARG A 58 2.74 -6.75 -8.61
CA ARG A 58 1.34 -6.75 -9.05
C ARG A 58 0.40 -6.65 -7.87
N LEU A 59 -0.66 -5.88 -8.03
CA LEU A 59 -1.77 -5.82 -7.08
C LEU A 59 -2.95 -6.60 -7.64
N THR A 60 -3.77 -7.19 -6.76
CA THR A 60 -5.08 -7.75 -7.17
C THR A 60 -6.01 -6.70 -7.76
N ALA A 61 -5.87 -5.45 -7.31
CA ALA A 61 -6.54 -4.30 -7.88
C ALA A 61 -5.64 -3.05 -7.75
N TYR A 62 -5.66 -2.19 -8.75
CA TYR A 62 -4.99 -0.88 -8.72
C TYR A 62 -5.87 0.23 -8.13
N GLU A 63 -7.08 -0.15 -7.69
CA GLU A 63 -8.04 0.70 -7.02
C GLU A 63 -8.58 -0.04 -5.79
N VAL A 64 -8.62 0.64 -4.65
CA VAL A 64 -9.03 0.03 -3.38
C VAL A 64 -9.73 1.06 -2.51
N TYR A 65 -10.69 0.64 -1.70
CA TYR A 65 -11.29 1.53 -0.71
C TYR A 65 -10.53 1.47 0.63
N GLN A 66 -10.49 2.58 1.35
CA GLN A 66 -9.94 2.67 2.72
C GLN A 66 -10.49 1.55 3.63
N GLY A 67 -9.64 0.86 4.37
CA GLY A 67 -10.10 -0.23 5.26
C GLY A 67 -10.37 -1.56 4.54
N GLN A 68 -10.12 -1.66 3.23
CA GLN A 68 -10.11 -2.94 2.51
C GLN A 68 -8.70 -3.53 2.45
N ASP A 69 -8.65 -4.82 2.13
CA ASP A 69 -7.40 -5.52 1.87
C ASP A 69 -7.16 -5.64 0.37
N LEU A 70 -5.88 -5.72 -0.01
CA LEU A 70 -5.44 -6.10 -1.34
C LEU A 70 -4.36 -7.17 -1.24
N THR A 71 -4.07 -7.87 -2.32
CA THR A 71 -2.92 -8.79 -2.38
C THR A 71 -1.85 -8.22 -3.27
N LEU A 72 -0.62 -8.26 -2.76
CA LEU A 72 0.61 -7.87 -3.43
C LEU A 72 1.36 -9.14 -3.85
N THR A 73 1.61 -9.29 -5.14
CA THR A 73 2.39 -10.38 -5.72
C THR A 73 3.72 -9.84 -6.23
N LEU A 74 4.81 -10.42 -5.75
CA LEU A 74 6.18 -10.08 -6.09
C LEU A 74 6.80 -11.25 -6.85
N THR A 75 7.47 -10.98 -7.96
CA THR A 75 8.28 -11.97 -8.69
C THR A 75 9.75 -11.58 -8.55
N LEU A 76 10.55 -12.47 -7.95
CA LEU A 76 11.97 -12.27 -7.72
C LEU A 76 12.76 -13.26 -8.58
N SER A 77 13.84 -12.80 -9.20
CA SER A 77 14.78 -13.66 -9.93
C SER A 77 16.18 -13.61 -9.29
N SER A 78 16.98 -14.64 -9.54
CA SER A 78 18.38 -14.68 -9.15
C SER A 78 19.22 -15.41 -10.20
N GLN A 79 20.37 -14.85 -10.56
CA GLN A 79 21.31 -15.50 -11.48
C GLN A 79 22.02 -16.67 -10.79
N ASP A 80 22.53 -16.47 -9.58
CA ASP A 80 23.32 -17.46 -8.83
C ASP A 80 22.50 -18.27 -7.82
N GLY A 81 21.21 -17.96 -7.70
CA GLY A 81 20.33 -18.50 -6.66
C GLY A 81 20.42 -17.68 -5.37
N PHE A 82 19.38 -17.75 -4.56
CA PHE A 82 19.28 -17.05 -3.28
C PHE A 82 18.48 -17.89 -2.29
N GLN A 83 18.98 -18.02 -1.07
CA GLN A 83 18.22 -18.59 0.04
C GLN A 83 18.46 -17.73 1.28
N GLY A 84 17.40 -17.15 1.82
CA GLY A 84 17.55 -16.25 2.94
C GLY A 84 16.28 -15.47 3.25
N GLU A 85 16.38 -14.65 4.29
CA GLU A 85 15.33 -13.73 4.67
C GLU A 85 15.37 -12.47 3.79
N VAL A 86 14.18 -11.99 3.43
CA VAL A 86 13.98 -10.70 2.77
C VAL A 86 13.03 -9.85 3.61
N GLU A 87 13.29 -8.54 3.65
CA GLU A 87 12.38 -7.55 4.22
C GLU A 87 11.65 -6.80 3.10
N VAL A 88 10.32 -6.73 3.18
CA VAL A 88 9.48 -6.00 2.24
C VAL A 88 8.96 -4.72 2.87
N GLU A 89 9.21 -3.61 2.19
CA GLU A 89 8.73 -2.28 2.56
C GLU A 89 7.97 -1.64 1.39
N VAL A 90 6.87 -0.96 1.72
CA VAL A 90 6.17 -0.09 0.76
C VAL A 90 6.56 1.35 1.04
N LEU A 91 7.07 2.02 0.01
CA LEU A 91 7.60 3.38 0.08
C LEU A 91 6.80 4.30 -0.84
N GLU A 92 6.64 5.54 -0.44
CA GLU A 92 6.12 6.66 -1.23
C GLU A 92 7.07 7.83 -1.04
N ASN A 93 7.57 8.41 -2.14
CA ASN A 93 8.61 9.47 -2.11
C ASN A 93 9.86 9.07 -1.27
N GLY A 94 10.22 7.79 -1.31
CA GLY A 94 11.36 7.23 -0.56
C GLY A 94 11.14 7.07 0.94
N GLN A 95 9.93 7.35 1.46
CA GLN A 95 9.58 7.18 2.87
C GLN A 95 8.64 5.99 3.06
N ARG A 96 8.77 5.28 4.19
CA ARG A 96 7.90 4.15 4.50
C ARG A 96 6.45 4.62 4.66
N VAL A 97 5.55 3.97 3.94
CA VAL A 97 4.12 4.22 4.03
C VAL A 97 3.58 3.58 5.31
N THR A 98 2.84 4.35 6.12
CA THR A 98 2.28 3.88 7.40
C THR A 98 0.81 3.44 7.31
N TRP A 99 0.11 3.84 6.24
CA TRP A 99 -1.29 3.51 5.99
C TRP A 99 -1.50 2.20 5.20
N LEU A 100 -0.41 1.57 4.74
CA LEU A 100 -0.40 0.21 4.20
C LEU A 100 0.29 -0.72 5.19
N ARG A 101 -0.33 -1.86 5.47
CA ARG A 101 0.20 -2.84 6.41
C ARG A 101 0.27 -4.22 5.77
N PRO A 102 1.46 -4.64 5.29
CA PRO A 102 1.67 -6.01 4.84
C PRO A 102 1.45 -7.00 6.00
N SER A 103 0.91 -8.18 5.68
CA SER A 103 0.67 -9.26 6.64
C SER A 103 1.96 -9.78 7.29
N SER A 104 3.07 -9.68 6.58
CA SER A 104 4.41 -9.83 7.11
C SER A 104 5.37 -8.91 6.37
N SER A 105 6.30 -8.31 7.10
CA SER A 105 7.41 -7.55 6.52
C SER A 105 8.64 -8.41 6.27
N GLN A 106 8.76 -9.58 6.89
CA GLN A 106 9.90 -10.50 6.71
C GLN A 106 9.43 -11.85 6.18
N GLN A 107 10.14 -12.40 5.20
CA GLN A 107 9.87 -13.72 4.65
C GLN A 107 11.18 -14.43 4.32
N THR A 108 11.25 -15.73 4.60
CA THR A 108 12.32 -16.58 4.09
C THR A 108 11.92 -17.12 2.73
N ILE A 109 12.75 -16.89 1.71
CA ILE A 109 12.51 -17.36 0.34
C ILE A 109 13.67 -18.19 -0.17
N SER A 110 13.41 -18.95 -1.22
CA SER A 110 14.41 -19.74 -1.94
C SER A 110 14.22 -19.56 -3.44
N VAL A 111 15.08 -18.78 -4.08
CA VAL A 111 15.07 -18.55 -5.52
C VAL A 111 16.14 -19.44 -6.16
N PRO A 112 15.81 -20.34 -7.10
CA PRO A 112 16.80 -21.16 -7.77
C PRO A 112 17.70 -20.32 -8.69
N SER A 113 18.90 -20.82 -8.98
CA SER A 113 19.81 -20.19 -9.94
C SER A 113 19.18 -20.13 -11.34
N ASN A 114 19.27 -18.96 -11.97
CA ASN A 114 18.64 -18.61 -13.25
C ASN A 114 17.12 -18.87 -13.27
N GLY A 115 16.47 -18.81 -12.11
CA GLY A 115 15.04 -18.99 -11.98
C GLY A 115 14.36 -17.86 -11.23
N GLU A 116 13.05 -18.03 -11.05
CA GLU A 116 12.18 -17.07 -10.40
C GLU A 116 11.42 -17.72 -9.24
N GLU A 117 11.05 -16.91 -8.26
CA GLU A 117 10.15 -17.28 -7.18
C GLU A 117 9.07 -16.20 -7.03
N THR A 118 7.84 -16.64 -6.74
CA THR A 118 6.72 -15.73 -6.50
C THR A 118 6.36 -15.70 -5.03
N MET A 119 6.24 -14.49 -4.49
CA MET A 119 5.85 -14.23 -3.12
C MET A 119 4.53 -13.44 -3.10
N THR A 120 3.61 -13.82 -2.21
CA THR A 120 2.33 -13.13 -2.03
C THR A 120 2.18 -12.60 -0.61
N LEU A 121 1.73 -11.36 -0.51
CA LEU A 121 1.46 -10.66 0.75
C LEU A 121 0.03 -10.13 0.72
N ASN A 122 -0.74 -10.35 1.79
CA ASN A 122 -1.94 -9.55 2.01
C ASN A 122 -1.49 -8.19 2.54
N VAL A 123 -2.11 -7.11 2.06
CA VAL A 123 -1.84 -5.75 2.52
C VAL A 123 -3.15 -5.11 2.92
N THR A 124 -3.26 -4.75 4.19
CA THR A 124 -4.41 -4.00 4.69
C THR A 124 -4.20 -2.52 4.43
N VAL A 125 -5.19 -1.89 3.79
CA VAL A 125 -5.28 -0.44 3.61
C VAL A 125 -5.97 0.13 4.84
N SER A 126 -5.37 1.09 5.52
CA SER A 126 -5.97 1.71 6.70
C SER A 126 -7.29 2.42 6.36
N SER A 127 -8.22 2.46 7.31
CA SER A 127 -9.49 3.19 7.17
C SER A 127 -9.31 4.71 7.04
N ASN A 128 -8.16 5.23 7.45
CA ASN A 128 -7.77 6.63 7.32
C ASN A 128 -6.66 6.86 6.28
N ALA A 129 -6.43 5.89 5.37
CA ALA A 129 -5.45 6.05 4.30
C ALA A 129 -5.76 7.31 3.48
N PRO A 130 -4.78 8.13 3.09
CA PRO A 130 -5.04 9.27 2.20
C PRO A 130 -5.75 8.81 0.94
N SER A 131 -6.76 9.56 0.48
CA SER A 131 -7.47 9.25 -0.75
C SER A 131 -6.79 9.90 -1.96
N GLY A 132 -6.96 9.29 -3.13
CA GLY A 132 -6.37 9.76 -4.37
C GLY A 132 -5.38 8.77 -4.97
N ALA A 133 -4.61 9.25 -5.95
CA ALA A 133 -3.60 8.45 -6.63
C ALA A 133 -2.27 8.50 -5.86
N HIS A 134 -1.63 7.34 -5.75
CA HIS A 134 -0.37 7.12 -5.04
C HIS A 134 0.63 6.44 -5.96
N ASP A 135 1.81 7.04 -6.08
CA ASP A 135 2.96 6.46 -6.76
C ASP A 135 3.81 5.71 -5.75
N LEU A 136 3.44 4.45 -5.51
CA LEU A 136 4.11 3.60 -4.55
C LEU A 136 5.32 2.92 -5.16
N SER A 137 6.18 2.43 -4.30
CA SER A 137 7.31 1.59 -4.68
C SER A 137 7.53 0.52 -3.63
N VAL A 138 7.67 -0.72 -4.07
CA VAL A 138 7.92 -1.86 -3.19
C VAL A 138 9.41 -2.14 -3.21
N LYS A 139 10.03 -2.02 -2.05
CA LYS A 139 11.44 -2.34 -1.82
C LYS A 139 11.54 -3.69 -1.15
N VAL A 140 12.40 -4.55 -1.69
CA VAL A 140 12.78 -5.84 -1.11
C VAL A 140 14.24 -5.73 -0.71
N ALA A 141 14.51 -5.69 0.58
CA ALA A 141 15.85 -5.66 1.16
C ALA A 141 16.31 -7.08 1.52
N TYR A 142 17.59 -7.37 1.29
CA TYR A 142 18.19 -8.69 1.54
C TYR A 142 19.69 -8.51 1.84
N GLY A 143 20.15 -9.01 3.00
CA GLY A 143 21.51 -8.75 3.46
C GLY A 143 21.81 -7.23 3.51
N ASN A 144 22.82 -6.80 2.74
CA ASN A 144 23.20 -5.38 2.60
C ASN A 144 22.72 -4.72 1.30
N SER A 145 21.83 -5.40 0.56
CA SER A 145 21.35 -4.97 -0.76
C SER A 145 19.84 -4.79 -0.75
N ALA A 146 19.32 -4.08 -1.76
CA ALA A 146 17.89 -3.96 -1.98
C ALA A 146 17.58 -3.83 -3.48
N THR A 147 16.40 -4.30 -3.87
CA THR A 147 15.79 -4.09 -5.18
C THR A 147 14.42 -3.46 -5.00
N GLN A 148 13.97 -2.65 -5.95
CA GLN A 148 12.73 -1.88 -5.81
C GLN A 148 12.03 -1.71 -7.16
N LYS A 149 10.71 -1.65 -7.13
CA LYS A 149 9.89 -1.40 -8.33
C LYS A 149 8.65 -0.59 -7.98
N SER A 150 8.28 0.31 -8.88
CA SER A 150 7.11 1.17 -8.71
C SER A 150 5.81 0.45 -9.02
N VAL A 151 4.75 0.80 -8.30
CA VAL A 151 3.39 0.30 -8.50
C VAL A 151 2.39 1.42 -8.19
N PRO A 152 1.46 1.76 -9.10
CA PRO A 152 0.45 2.75 -8.80
C PRO A 152 -0.65 2.15 -7.91
N LEU A 153 -1.27 2.97 -7.08
CA LEU A 153 -2.48 2.60 -6.34
C LEU A 153 -3.40 3.81 -6.21
N THR A 154 -4.69 3.65 -6.51
CA THR A 154 -5.71 4.66 -6.21
C THR A 154 -6.50 4.23 -4.98
N VAL A 155 -6.53 5.09 -3.97
CA VAL A 155 -7.29 4.88 -2.75
C VAL A 155 -8.58 5.69 -2.80
N TRP A 156 -9.70 4.99 -2.68
CA TRP A 156 -11.03 5.56 -2.58
C TRP A 156 -11.49 5.60 -1.12
N THR A 157 -12.31 6.57 -0.75
CA THR A 157 -12.86 6.63 0.60
C THR A 157 -13.99 5.62 0.77
N THR A 158 -14.01 4.83 1.86
CA THR A 158 -15.11 3.89 2.16
C THR A 158 -16.37 4.55 2.66
N HIS A 159 -16.48 5.89 2.66
CA HIS A 159 -17.71 6.57 3.03
C HIS A 159 -18.81 6.27 2.01
N GLN A 160 -19.46 5.14 2.23
CA GLN A 160 -20.83 4.93 1.87
C GLN A 160 -21.55 6.10 2.55
N PRO A 161 -22.17 6.99 1.76
CA PRO A 161 -22.81 8.17 2.31
C PRO A 161 -23.77 7.70 3.41
N THR A 162 -23.61 8.21 4.63
CA THR A 162 -24.68 8.11 5.63
C THR A 162 -25.76 9.04 5.13
N VAL A 163 -26.54 8.55 4.17
CA VAL A 163 -27.58 9.32 3.53
C VAL A 163 -28.62 9.63 4.60
N ASN A 164 -28.87 10.91 4.81
CA ASN A 164 -30.18 11.37 5.26
C ASN A 164 -31.22 10.63 4.38
N PRO A 165 -32.23 9.93 4.94
CA PRO A 165 -33.06 8.96 4.22
C PRO A 165 -33.76 9.46 2.95
N ASP A 166 -33.71 10.75 2.68
CA ASP A 166 -34.34 11.40 1.54
C ASP A 166 -33.48 11.47 0.26
N LEU A 167 -32.26 10.91 0.25
CA LEU A 167 -31.38 10.88 -0.92
C LEU A 167 -31.70 9.70 -1.86
N LEU A 168 -32.12 10.01 -3.09
CA LEU A 168 -32.49 9.06 -4.14
C LEU A 168 -31.30 8.27 -4.70
N ARG A 169 -30.16 8.94 -4.86
CA ARG A 169 -28.97 8.34 -5.48
C ARG A 169 -27.73 9.14 -5.12
N VAL A 170 -26.65 8.43 -4.81
CA VAL A 170 -25.32 9.02 -4.62
C VAL A 170 -24.36 8.49 -5.67
N VAL A 171 -23.57 9.39 -6.25
CA VAL A 171 -22.52 9.10 -7.24
C VAL A 171 -21.24 9.75 -6.76
N TYR A 172 -20.10 9.13 -7.02
CA TYR A 172 -18.78 9.69 -6.68
C TYR A 172 -17.92 9.80 -7.94
N LYS A 173 -17.36 11.00 -8.19
CA LYS A 173 -16.49 11.26 -9.35
C LYS A 173 -15.55 12.42 -9.05
N GLY A 174 -14.27 12.28 -9.38
CA GLY A 174 -13.30 13.37 -9.32
C GLY A 174 -13.11 13.95 -7.92
N GLY A 175 -13.10 13.11 -6.87
CA GLY A 175 -12.89 13.56 -5.48
C GLY A 175 -14.13 14.16 -4.81
N ARG A 176 -15.32 14.02 -5.40
CA ARG A 176 -16.56 14.57 -4.85
C ARG A 176 -17.70 13.57 -4.93
N PHE A 177 -18.51 13.54 -3.87
CA PHE A 177 -19.81 12.91 -3.83
C PHE A 177 -20.87 13.89 -4.34
N LEU A 178 -21.80 13.35 -5.12
CA LEU A 178 -22.99 14.03 -5.61
C LEU A 178 -24.20 13.20 -5.19
N ALA A 179 -25.15 13.81 -4.50
CA ALA A 179 -26.40 13.17 -4.15
C ALA A 179 -27.61 13.96 -4.66
N LEU A 180 -28.64 13.26 -5.09
CA LEU A 180 -29.95 13.85 -5.39
C LEU A 180 -30.88 13.56 -4.21
N SER A 181 -31.52 14.58 -3.64
CA SER A 181 -32.64 14.35 -2.72
C SER A 181 -33.96 14.29 -3.48
N ALA A 182 -34.90 13.47 -2.99
CA ALA A 182 -36.31 13.57 -3.36
C ALA A 182 -37.10 14.38 -2.33
N PHE A 183 -36.66 14.39 -1.08
CA PHE A 183 -37.36 15.04 0.02
C PHE A 183 -36.37 15.85 0.88
N ALA A 184 -36.86 16.90 1.53
CA ALA A 184 -36.10 17.60 2.55
C ALA A 184 -37.07 18.08 3.63
N GLY A 185 -37.01 17.46 4.81
CA GLY A 185 -37.92 17.77 5.91
C GLY A 185 -39.36 17.34 5.62
N GLY A 186 -39.55 16.24 4.88
CA GLY A 186 -40.87 15.72 4.50
C GLY A 186 -41.51 16.36 3.28
N GLU A 187 -40.92 17.43 2.73
CA GLU A 187 -41.41 18.09 1.52
C GLU A 187 -40.66 17.58 0.27
N PRO A 188 -41.37 17.29 -0.84
CA PRO A 188 -40.72 16.87 -2.08
C PRO A 188 -39.85 18.00 -2.63
N ARG A 189 -38.54 17.77 -2.65
CA ARG A 189 -37.53 18.70 -3.19
C ARG A 189 -36.46 17.94 -3.95
N GLN A 190 -36.24 18.34 -5.20
CA GLN A 190 -35.10 17.92 -6.02
C GLN A 190 -33.91 18.84 -5.73
N ASP A 191 -33.18 18.53 -4.65
CA ASP A 191 -31.93 19.24 -4.34
C ASP A 191 -30.73 18.41 -4.74
N ILE A 192 -29.69 19.10 -5.21
CA ILE A 192 -28.38 18.51 -5.45
C ILE A 192 -27.57 18.77 -4.19
N TRP A 193 -26.95 17.73 -3.66
CA TRP A 193 -26.03 17.83 -2.55
C TRP A 193 -24.64 17.43 -3.03
N VAL A 194 -23.64 18.17 -2.60
CA VAL A 194 -22.24 17.86 -2.86
C VAL A 194 -21.51 17.69 -1.55
N SER A 195 -20.57 16.77 -1.54
CA SER A 195 -19.68 16.55 -0.40
C SER A 195 -18.29 16.19 -0.90
N SER A 196 -17.26 16.73 -0.26
CA SER A 196 -15.87 16.35 -0.50
C SER A 196 -15.43 15.13 0.32
N ASP A 197 -16.16 14.82 1.40
CA ASP A 197 -15.78 13.82 2.41
C ASP A 197 -16.81 12.69 2.58
N GLY A 198 -18.01 12.84 2.02
CA GLY A 198 -19.15 11.93 2.17
C GLY A 198 -19.97 12.18 3.44
N GLU A 199 -19.55 13.11 4.30
CA GLU A 199 -20.12 13.37 5.62
C GLU A 199 -20.79 14.75 5.71
N GLN A 200 -20.09 15.79 5.29
CA GLN A 200 -20.60 17.15 5.26
C GLN A 200 -21.20 17.44 3.89
N TRP A 201 -22.51 17.60 3.86
CA TRP A 201 -23.26 17.85 2.65
C TRP A 201 -23.63 19.31 2.55
N THR A 202 -23.22 19.94 1.46
CA THR A 202 -23.64 21.30 1.11
C THR A 202 -24.61 21.22 -0.05
N ARG A 203 -25.70 21.99 0.03
CA ARG A 203 -26.64 22.11 -1.09
C ARG A 203 -25.91 22.73 -2.28
N GLY A 204 -25.74 21.96 -3.33
CA GLY A 204 -25.27 22.42 -4.63
C GLY A 204 -26.38 23.20 -5.34
N SER A 205 -25.98 24.18 -6.14
CA SER A 205 -26.88 24.83 -7.09
C SER A 205 -26.59 24.29 -8.49
N VAL A 206 -27.49 24.47 -9.46
CA VAL A 206 -27.31 23.95 -10.84
C VAL A 206 -26.01 24.45 -11.48
N GLY A 207 -25.44 25.56 -11.01
CA GLY A 207 -24.10 26.02 -11.39
C GLY A 207 -22.95 25.09 -10.99
N THR A 208 -23.10 24.33 -9.90
CA THR A 208 -22.11 23.36 -9.40
C THR A 208 -21.92 22.16 -10.34
N LEU A 209 -22.93 21.83 -11.17
CA LEU A 209 -22.84 20.77 -12.18
C LEU A 209 -21.92 21.12 -13.36
N ARG A 210 -21.76 22.41 -13.68
CA ARG A 210 -20.96 22.85 -14.85
C ARG A 210 -19.46 22.66 -14.66
N THR A 211 -18.98 22.62 -13.42
CA THR A 211 -17.57 22.34 -13.08
C THR A 211 -17.22 20.85 -13.07
N MET A 212 -18.17 19.94 -13.31
CA MET A 212 -17.93 18.48 -13.31
C MET A 212 -18.06 17.83 -14.69
N ALA A 213 -18.48 18.57 -15.70
CA ALA A 213 -18.43 18.13 -17.09
C ALA A 213 -17.05 18.51 -17.65
N PRO A 214 -16.31 17.62 -18.35
CA PRO A 214 -15.28 18.10 -19.26
C PRO A 214 -15.92 19.10 -20.23
N GLU A 215 -15.19 20.16 -20.62
CA GLU A 215 -15.71 21.10 -21.62
C GLU A 215 -16.29 20.31 -22.80
N PRO A 216 -17.54 20.61 -23.23
CA PRO A 216 -18.14 19.90 -24.35
C PRO A 216 -17.31 20.20 -25.60
N THR A 217 -16.55 19.21 -26.06
CA THR A 217 -15.71 19.31 -27.26
C THR A 217 -16.54 19.10 -28.54
N SER A 218 -17.83 18.80 -28.40
CA SER A 218 -18.74 18.55 -29.52
C SER A 218 -20.06 19.32 -29.37
N PRO A 219 -20.59 19.91 -30.45
CA PRO A 219 -21.89 20.59 -30.46
C PRO A 219 -23.08 19.68 -30.09
N TRP A 220 -22.90 18.35 -30.13
CA TRP A 220 -23.96 17.39 -29.83
C TRP A 220 -24.19 17.15 -28.33
N ASP A 221 -23.24 17.53 -27.47
CA ASP A 221 -23.37 17.39 -26.00
C ASP A 221 -24.37 18.39 -25.39
N LEU A 222 -24.76 19.42 -26.14
CA LEU A 222 -25.70 20.46 -25.68
C LEU A 222 -27.16 19.99 -25.66
N LEU A 223 -27.50 18.86 -26.30
CA LEU A 223 -28.85 18.30 -26.29
C LEU A 223 -29.20 17.57 -24.98
N ALA A 224 -28.20 17.08 -24.22
CA ALA A 224 -28.43 16.45 -22.92
C ALA A 224 -28.70 17.46 -21.78
N ALA A 225 -28.41 18.75 -22.00
CA ALA A 225 -28.54 19.79 -20.97
C ALA A 225 -29.90 20.53 -20.98
N SER A 226 -30.83 20.17 -21.88
CA SER A 226 -32.13 20.84 -22.00
C SER A 226 -33.27 19.96 -21.46
N ILE A 227 -33.33 19.77 -20.15
CA ILE A 227 -34.59 19.42 -19.47
C ILE A 227 -35.12 20.72 -18.84
N ARG A 228 -36.00 21.42 -19.56
CA ARG A 228 -36.86 22.44 -18.91
C ARG A 228 -38.12 21.73 -18.40
N PRO A 229 -38.60 21.99 -17.17
CA PRO A 229 -39.94 21.60 -16.80
C PRO A 229 -40.92 22.46 -17.61
N ARG A 230 -41.74 21.81 -18.43
CA ARG A 230 -42.89 22.46 -19.07
C ARG A 230 -44.03 22.38 -18.05
N MET A 231 -44.41 23.52 -17.46
CA MET A 231 -45.63 23.61 -16.65
C MET A 231 -46.84 23.41 -17.57
N GLY A 232 -47.69 22.47 -17.20
CA GLY A 232 -49.06 22.25 -17.65
C GLY A 232 -49.82 21.66 -16.48
#